data_AF-A0A348UQZ3-F1
#
_entry.id   AF-A0A348UQZ3-F1
#
_cell.length_a   1.000
_cell.length_b   1.000
_cell.length_c   1.000
_cell.angle_alpha   90.00
_cell.angle_beta   90.00
_cell.angle_gamma   90.00
#
_symmetry.space_group_name_H-M   'P 1'
#
loop_
_entity.id
_entity.type
_entity.pdbx_description
1 polymer ?
#
loop_
_entity_poly.entity_id
_entity_poly.type
_entity_poly.pdbx_seq_one_letter_code
_entity_poly.pdbx_strand_id
1 'polypeptide(L)'
;ARLPHIPASDAFDRARAALPGVRASDFERFCLCFTEGPLANGILHLCERVRVDALIARHYPGGYRHLRRYHDQLIDAHPIEPVTNLSSLLHGLECIALGFDSRVAILLDHTGLLADCAEQLEAIATAPGDVYQSAAACATIMLTLAPLLDAKPDDLQLPLEEELGGPAAWMQREARLEDWREELAGLDQSLQGIELLDGDDPFAGEGEELGSGELRPEDRHLAALERERDTLARRIDMERSAIQDALGKEYPNARSYRYDEWDYLSRGYLRRWCRLFEIRLEPDKDQDLEPLVALMRHHRPRVQKQLELIRPLGYQRVRRVADGDELDFNAVIEARQDARAGQSPDERVYSRRDRVHRDVCAAFLVDLSASTDDPLDKSTPAAAPATDDYPNLRDPFGAEDPPWEAAPTPRRIIDVQRDTMLILSAGLEGLGDSYGVYGFSGFGRDCVEFYVAKEPDERFSRATLAAIAGMKPKRSTRMGPAIRHAARKLVDSGSAMKVLIILSDGFPQDSDYGPVRGSHEYGVQDTARALQEAAEKGIETFCLTVDKSGHDYLRRMCPDNRYMIIEDVEGLPEALSTVYRTLTA
;
A
#
# COMPACT_ATOMS: atom_id res chain seq x y z
N ALA A 1 -41.61 18.38 -29.43
CA ALA A 1 -42.08 18.71 -30.80
C ALA A 1 -41.05 18.19 -31.81
N ARG A 2 -41.29 18.26 -33.13
CA ARG A 2 -40.36 17.71 -34.14
C ARG A 2 -39.00 18.43 -34.08
N LEU A 3 -37.92 17.68 -33.89
CA LEU A 3 -36.55 18.15 -34.16
C LEU A 3 -36.45 18.55 -35.64
N PRO A 4 -35.78 19.67 -35.99
CA PRO A 4 -35.53 20.03 -37.38
C PRO A 4 -34.64 18.98 -38.07
N HIS A 5 -34.77 18.86 -39.39
CA HIS A 5 -34.15 17.80 -40.19
C HIS A 5 -32.61 17.78 -40.12
N ILE A 6 -32.06 16.88 -39.30
CA ILE A 6 -30.81 16.17 -39.63
C ILE A 6 -31.22 14.96 -40.49
N PRO A 7 -30.59 14.69 -41.65
CA PRO A 7 -30.88 13.50 -42.45
C PRO A 7 -30.46 12.23 -41.68
N ALA A 8 -31.43 11.56 -41.06
CA ALA A 8 -31.21 10.51 -40.07
C ALA A 8 -30.42 9.28 -40.57
N SER A 9 -30.29 9.08 -41.89
CA SER A 9 -29.39 8.05 -42.45
C SER A 9 -27.91 8.40 -42.25
N ASP A 10 -27.55 9.67 -42.47
CA ASP A 10 -26.17 10.09 -42.70
C ASP A 10 -25.36 10.26 -41.38
N ALA A 11 -26.05 10.49 -40.27
CA ALA A 11 -25.45 10.46 -38.93
C ALA A 11 -25.32 9.03 -38.38
N PHE A 12 -26.30 8.17 -38.66
CA PHE A 12 -26.30 6.77 -38.19
C PHE A 12 -25.25 5.92 -38.92
N ASP A 13 -25.06 6.16 -40.23
CA ASP A 13 -24.01 5.51 -41.01
C ASP A 13 -22.60 6.01 -40.63
N ARG A 14 -22.43 7.28 -40.24
CA ARG A 14 -21.16 7.80 -39.69
C ARG A 14 -20.78 7.16 -38.36
N ALA A 15 -21.71 7.08 -37.42
CA ALA A 15 -21.48 6.41 -36.13
C ALA A 15 -21.18 4.91 -36.27
N ARG A 16 -21.64 4.28 -37.36
CA ARG A 16 -21.39 2.87 -37.70
C ARG A 16 -20.11 2.64 -38.52
N ALA A 17 -19.61 3.65 -39.23
CA ALA A 17 -18.41 3.58 -40.05
C ALA A 17 -17.10 3.84 -39.26
N ALA A 18 -17.19 4.30 -38.01
CA ALA A 18 -16.04 4.55 -37.15
C ALA A 18 -15.35 3.25 -36.69
N LEU A 19 -14.30 2.87 -37.43
CA LEU A 19 -13.23 1.91 -37.08
C LEU A 19 -13.66 0.49 -36.64
N PRO A 20 -13.57 -0.54 -37.53
CA PRO A 20 -13.74 -1.93 -37.12
C PRO A 20 -12.57 -2.37 -36.22
N GLY A 21 -12.79 -2.37 -34.91
CA GLY A 21 -11.83 -2.84 -33.91
C GLY A 21 -11.90 -2.10 -32.57
N VAL A 22 -12.31 -0.82 -32.58
CA VAL A 22 -12.42 -0.03 -31.34
C VAL A 22 -13.82 -0.17 -30.75
N ARG A 23 -13.92 -0.59 -29.48
CA ARG A 23 -15.20 -0.59 -28.73
C ARG A 23 -15.59 0.83 -28.32
N ALA A 24 -16.03 1.64 -29.29
CA ALA A 24 -16.57 2.98 -29.00
C ALA A 24 -17.74 2.87 -28.02
N SER A 25 -17.62 3.58 -26.89
CA SER A 25 -18.63 3.71 -25.84
C SER A 25 -19.89 4.41 -26.37
N ASP A 26 -21.04 4.21 -25.71
CA ASP A 26 -22.27 4.91 -26.11
C ASP A 26 -22.17 6.45 -25.95
N PHE A 27 -21.23 6.92 -25.13
CA PHE A 27 -20.84 8.32 -25.00
C PHE A 27 -20.10 8.83 -26.24
N GLU A 28 -19.08 8.11 -26.71
CA GLU A 28 -18.36 8.47 -27.94
C GLU A 28 -19.28 8.38 -29.16
N ARG A 29 -20.16 7.38 -29.22
CA ARG A 29 -21.20 7.26 -30.26
C ARG A 29 -22.16 8.44 -30.27
N PHE A 30 -22.54 8.95 -29.11
CA PHE A 30 -23.35 10.16 -28.99
C PHE A 30 -22.61 11.40 -29.52
N CYS A 31 -21.33 11.59 -29.14
CA CYS A 31 -20.53 12.71 -29.64
C CYS A 31 -20.30 12.63 -31.17
N LEU A 32 -20.15 11.43 -31.72
CA LEU A 32 -20.04 11.17 -33.17
C LEU A 32 -21.33 11.45 -33.96
N CYS A 33 -22.49 11.68 -33.31
CA CYS A 33 -23.71 12.13 -33.98
C CYS A 33 -23.68 13.62 -34.37
N PHE A 34 -22.74 14.40 -33.85
CA PHE A 34 -22.58 15.82 -34.14
C PHE A 34 -21.44 16.04 -35.15
N THR A 35 -21.51 17.12 -35.93
CA THR A 35 -20.41 17.50 -36.84
C THR A 35 -19.16 17.91 -36.05
N GLU A 36 -19.34 18.64 -34.96
CA GLU A 36 -18.29 19.07 -34.03
C GLU A 36 -18.26 18.19 -32.77
N GLY A 37 -17.80 16.95 -32.93
CA GLY A 37 -17.71 15.96 -31.85
C GLY A 37 -16.98 16.44 -30.57
N PRO A 38 -15.82 17.12 -30.65
CA PRO A 38 -15.13 17.65 -29.47
C PRO A 38 -15.93 18.72 -28.72
N LEU A 39 -16.71 19.53 -29.44
CA LEU A 39 -17.56 20.56 -28.83
C LEU A 39 -18.76 19.93 -28.11
N ALA A 40 -19.40 18.93 -28.74
CA ALA A 40 -20.46 18.15 -28.10
C ALA A 40 -19.95 17.45 -26.83
N ASN A 41 -18.72 16.93 -26.85
CA ASN A 41 -18.06 16.35 -25.68
C ASN A 41 -17.90 17.37 -24.54
N GLY A 42 -17.34 18.56 -24.83
CA GLY A 42 -17.16 19.62 -23.82
C GLY A 42 -18.48 20.11 -23.22
N ILE A 43 -19.52 20.30 -24.04
CA ILE A 43 -20.85 20.72 -23.56
C ILE A 43 -21.52 19.62 -22.73
N LEU A 44 -21.37 18.34 -23.11
CA LEU A 44 -21.89 17.22 -22.31
C LEU A 44 -21.18 17.11 -20.95
N HIS A 45 -19.86 17.31 -20.92
CA HIS A 45 -19.10 17.40 -19.66
C HIS A 45 -19.58 18.56 -18.77
N LEU A 46 -19.88 19.72 -19.35
CA LEU A 46 -20.41 20.88 -18.64
C LEU A 46 -21.81 20.60 -18.06
N CYS A 47 -22.71 19.98 -18.83
CA CYS A 47 -24.02 19.50 -18.34
C CYS A 47 -23.88 18.48 -17.19
N GLU A 48 -22.97 17.52 -17.33
CA GLU A 48 -22.71 16.51 -16.29
C GLU A 48 -22.09 17.11 -15.02
N ARG A 49 -21.18 18.10 -15.13
CA ARG A 49 -20.62 18.83 -13.97
C ARG A 49 -21.76 19.46 -13.15
N VAL A 50 -22.64 20.22 -13.80
CA VAL A 50 -23.83 20.83 -13.15
C VAL A 50 -24.73 19.78 -12.49
N ARG A 51 -24.99 18.66 -13.15
CA ARG A 51 -25.81 17.55 -12.59
C ARG A 51 -25.15 16.93 -11.36
N VAL A 52 -23.84 16.67 -11.43
CA VAL A 52 -23.06 16.07 -10.34
C VAL A 52 -22.98 17.02 -9.16
N ASP A 53 -22.73 18.31 -9.37
CA ASP A 53 -22.67 19.32 -8.30
C ASP A 53 -24.01 19.49 -7.58
N ALA A 54 -25.12 19.47 -8.32
CA ALA A 54 -26.47 19.48 -7.75
C ALA A 54 -26.75 18.22 -6.89
N LEU A 55 -26.29 17.04 -7.34
CA LEU A 55 -26.38 15.80 -6.56
C LEU A 55 -25.48 15.83 -5.32
N ILE A 56 -24.25 16.34 -5.42
CA ILE A 56 -23.33 16.51 -4.29
C ILE A 56 -23.94 17.45 -3.25
N ALA A 57 -24.48 18.59 -3.67
CA ALA A 57 -25.15 19.54 -2.78
C ALA A 57 -26.34 18.91 -2.05
N ARG A 58 -27.13 18.08 -2.75
CA ARG A 58 -28.32 17.40 -2.20
C ARG A 58 -27.98 16.25 -1.23
N HIS A 59 -27.00 15.41 -1.57
CA HIS A 59 -26.68 14.20 -0.81
C HIS A 59 -25.58 14.41 0.24
N TYR A 60 -24.69 15.39 0.05
CA TYR A 60 -23.52 15.64 0.89
C TYR A 60 -23.40 17.13 1.31
N PRO A 61 -24.37 17.68 2.07
CA PRO A 61 -24.41 19.11 2.41
C PRO A 61 -23.17 19.61 3.17
N GLY A 62 -22.44 18.74 3.87
CA GLY A 62 -21.16 19.09 4.51
C GLY A 62 -20.01 19.38 3.54
N GLY A 63 -20.07 18.85 2.31
CA GLY A 63 -19.10 19.09 1.24
C GLY A 63 -19.35 20.39 0.46
N TYR A 64 -20.61 20.84 0.39
CA TYR A 64 -21.03 22.01 -0.40
C TYR A 64 -20.19 23.27 -0.16
N ARG A 65 -19.83 23.57 1.09
CA ARG A 65 -18.98 24.74 1.44
C ARG A 65 -17.56 24.66 0.85
N HIS A 66 -17.05 23.45 0.63
CA HIS A 66 -15.71 23.22 0.08
C HIS A 66 -15.74 23.28 -1.44
N LEU A 67 -16.76 22.66 -2.06
CA LEU A 67 -17.07 22.76 -3.48
C LEU A 67 -17.25 24.23 -3.90
N ARG A 68 -18.11 24.98 -3.18
CA ARG A 68 -18.34 26.40 -3.47
C ARG A 68 -17.06 27.23 -3.37
N ARG A 69 -16.25 27.02 -2.33
CA ARG A 69 -14.95 27.70 -2.18
C ARG A 69 -13.98 27.39 -3.33
N TYR A 70 -14.01 26.18 -3.86
CA TYR A 70 -13.21 25.80 -5.03
C TYR A 70 -13.72 26.50 -6.30
N HIS A 71 -15.04 26.54 -6.52
CA HIS A 71 -15.64 27.23 -7.65
C HIS A 71 -15.38 28.75 -7.62
N ASP A 72 -15.54 29.38 -6.46
CA ASP A 72 -15.24 30.81 -6.28
C ASP A 72 -13.75 31.10 -6.63
N GLN A 73 -12.81 30.19 -6.28
CA GLN A 73 -11.40 30.30 -6.67
C GLN A 73 -11.15 30.13 -8.17
N LEU A 74 -11.90 29.27 -8.86
CA LEU A 74 -11.79 29.10 -10.32
C LEU A 74 -12.33 30.33 -11.07
N ILE A 75 -13.43 30.91 -10.58
CA ILE A 75 -14.02 32.15 -11.11
C ILE A 75 -13.09 33.35 -10.86
N ASP A 76 -12.47 33.45 -9.68
CA ASP A 76 -11.47 34.49 -9.37
C ASP A 76 -10.23 34.38 -10.27
N ALA A 77 -9.84 33.17 -10.68
CA ALA A 77 -8.71 32.93 -11.58
C ALA A 77 -9.04 33.21 -13.06
N HIS A 78 -10.28 32.98 -13.49
CA HIS A 78 -10.74 33.16 -14.87
C HIS A 78 -12.02 34.01 -14.91
N PRO A 79 -11.92 35.34 -14.71
CA PRO A 79 -13.08 36.22 -14.68
C PRO A 79 -13.86 36.20 -16.00
N ILE A 80 -15.14 36.55 -15.94
CA ILE A 80 -16.01 36.61 -17.12
C ILE A 80 -15.70 37.85 -17.98
N GLU A 81 -15.40 37.64 -19.25
CA GLU A 81 -15.19 38.68 -20.26
C GLU A 81 -16.46 38.92 -21.09
N PRO A 82 -16.59 40.05 -21.82
CA PRO A 82 -17.74 40.30 -22.70
C PRO A 82 -17.89 39.21 -23.78
N VAL A 83 -19.04 38.55 -23.80
CA VAL A 83 -19.29 37.40 -24.67
C VAL A 83 -19.57 37.88 -26.09
N THR A 84 -18.60 37.66 -26.98
CA THR A 84 -18.58 38.18 -28.36
C THR A 84 -18.29 37.10 -29.42
N ASN A 85 -17.74 35.97 -29.01
CA ASN A 85 -17.39 34.84 -29.87
C ASN A 85 -17.73 33.50 -29.17
N LEU A 86 -17.66 32.38 -29.90
CA LEU A 86 -18.02 31.07 -29.37
C LEU A 86 -17.18 30.63 -28.15
N SER A 87 -15.87 30.92 -28.12
CA SER A 87 -15.00 30.59 -26.98
C SER A 87 -15.41 31.36 -25.71
N SER A 88 -15.65 32.68 -25.82
CA SER A 88 -16.16 33.50 -24.72
C SER A 88 -17.56 33.07 -24.24
N LEU A 89 -18.40 32.54 -25.14
CA LEU A 89 -19.70 31.99 -24.77
C LEU A 89 -19.55 30.70 -23.97
N LEU A 90 -18.69 29.78 -24.41
CA LEU A 90 -18.38 28.55 -23.68
C LEU A 90 -17.77 28.85 -22.29
N HIS A 91 -16.86 29.82 -22.20
CA HIS A 91 -16.32 30.31 -20.93
C HIS A 91 -17.42 30.91 -20.03
N GLY A 92 -18.34 31.69 -20.60
CA GLY A 92 -19.52 32.20 -19.90
C GLY A 92 -20.43 31.08 -19.36
N LEU A 93 -20.64 30.01 -20.13
CA LEU A 93 -21.38 28.83 -19.69
C LEU A 93 -20.65 28.05 -18.59
N GLU A 94 -19.32 27.95 -18.65
CA GLU A 94 -18.54 27.32 -17.58
C GLU A 94 -18.61 28.13 -16.28
N CYS A 95 -18.50 29.47 -16.35
CA CYS A 95 -18.71 30.34 -15.19
C CYS A 95 -20.10 30.14 -14.57
N ILE A 96 -21.16 30.02 -15.39
CA ILE A 96 -22.52 29.73 -14.92
C ILE A 96 -22.59 28.33 -14.28
N ALA A 97 -21.95 27.32 -14.87
CA ALA A 97 -21.89 25.96 -14.31
C ALA A 97 -21.17 25.91 -12.95
N LEU A 98 -20.11 26.68 -12.77
CA LEU A 98 -19.43 26.87 -11.47
C LEU A 98 -20.31 27.63 -10.45
N GLY A 99 -21.42 28.24 -10.89
CA GLY A 99 -22.38 28.94 -10.05
C GLY A 99 -22.13 30.44 -9.93
N PHE A 100 -21.59 31.07 -10.98
CA PHE A 100 -21.66 32.52 -11.18
C PHE A 100 -23.12 32.96 -11.41
N ASP A 101 -23.46 34.22 -11.14
CA ASP A 101 -24.82 34.73 -11.35
C ASP A 101 -25.13 34.83 -12.86
N SER A 102 -26.01 33.98 -13.35
CA SER A 102 -26.45 33.93 -14.75
C SER A 102 -26.98 35.27 -15.24
N ARG A 103 -27.58 36.09 -14.37
CA ARG A 103 -28.07 37.43 -14.71
C ARG A 103 -26.94 38.41 -15.03
N VAL A 104 -25.81 38.29 -14.34
CA VAL A 104 -24.62 39.12 -14.59
C VAL A 104 -23.94 38.67 -15.89
N ALA A 105 -23.87 37.36 -16.13
CA ALA A 105 -23.34 36.82 -17.37
C ALA A 105 -24.17 37.22 -18.61
N ILE A 106 -25.50 37.15 -18.54
CA ILE A 106 -26.41 37.55 -19.62
C ILE A 106 -26.31 39.06 -19.93
N LEU A 107 -26.01 39.92 -18.94
CA LEU A 107 -25.77 41.35 -19.18
C LEU A 107 -24.48 41.64 -19.96
N LEU A 108 -23.56 40.68 -20.02
CA LEU A 108 -22.31 40.75 -20.77
C LEU A 108 -22.40 40.02 -22.13
N ASP A 109 -23.57 39.49 -22.49
CA ASP A 109 -23.80 38.75 -23.73
C ASP A 109 -24.15 39.67 -24.91
N HIS A 110 -23.27 39.69 -25.92
CA HIS A 110 -23.51 40.36 -27.20
C HIS A 110 -23.98 39.40 -28.30
N THR A 111 -23.99 38.08 -28.05
CA THR A 111 -24.50 37.06 -28.98
C THR A 111 -26.01 36.86 -28.86
N GLY A 112 -26.56 37.05 -27.65
CA GLY A 112 -27.98 36.83 -27.32
C GLY A 112 -28.36 35.36 -27.13
N LEU A 113 -27.40 34.43 -27.16
CA LEU A 113 -27.62 32.99 -27.06
C LEU A 113 -27.28 32.43 -25.67
N LEU A 114 -26.61 33.20 -24.81
CA LEU A 114 -26.19 32.73 -23.48
C LEU A 114 -27.38 32.46 -22.57
N ALA A 115 -28.46 33.23 -22.70
CA ALA A 115 -29.68 33.08 -21.90
C ALA A 115 -30.37 31.72 -22.14
N ASP A 116 -30.59 31.34 -23.41
CA ASP A 116 -31.24 30.08 -23.79
C ASP A 116 -30.40 28.86 -23.36
N CYS A 117 -29.08 28.96 -23.47
CA CYS A 117 -28.16 27.93 -23.01
C CYS A 117 -28.09 27.83 -21.47
N ALA A 118 -28.12 28.96 -20.77
CA ALA A 118 -28.15 29.01 -19.30
C ALA A 118 -29.44 28.40 -18.73
N GLU A 119 -30.60 28.61 -19.38
CA GLU A 119 -31.87 27.99 -18.98
C GLU A 119 -31.77 26.45 -18.97
N GLN A 120 -31.07 25.85 -19.94
CA GLN A 120 -30.85 24.39 -19.96
C GLN A 120 -30.00 23.91 -18.78
N LEU A 121 -28.97 24.69 -18.38
CA LEU A 121 -28.13 24.37 -17.23
C LEU A 121 -28.88 24.55 -15.89
N GLU A 122 -29.66 25.62 -15.74
CA GLU A 122 -30.50 25.84 -14.56
C GLU A 122 -31.57 24.75 -14.40
N ALA A 123 -32.11 24.23 -15.52
CA ALA A 123 -33.05 23.10 -15.50
C ALA A 123 -32.40 21.81 -14.95
N ILE A 124 -31.15 21.51 -15.34
CA ILE A 124 -30.38 20.38 -14.79
C ILE A 124 -30.09 20.60 -13.29
N ALA A 125 -29.65 21.81 -12.91
CA ALA A 125 -29.28 22.14 -11.54
C ALA A 125 -30.46 22.04 -10.55
N THR A 126 -31.65 22.43 -10.98
CA THR A 126 -32.87 22.44 -10.14
C THR A 126 -33.52 21.06 -10.00
N ALA A 127 -33.45 20.22 -11.03
CA ALA A 127 -34.04 18.88 -11.04
C ALA A 127 -33.08 17.83 -11.62
N PRO A 128 -31.97 17.49 -10.93
CA PRO A 128 -30.99 16.55 -11.45
C PRO A 128 -31.59 15.14 -11.57
N GLY A 129 -31.82 14.71 -12.82
CA GLY A 129 -32.27 13.38 -13.17
C GLY A 129 -31.15 12.46 -13.66
N ASP A 130 -31.44 11.72 -14.73
CA ASP A 130 -30.51 10.76 -15.35
C ASP A 130 -29.58 11.40 -16.39
N VAL A 131 -28.61 10.62 -16.86
CA VAL A 131 -27.62 11.05 -17.88
C VAL A 131 -28.29 11.37 -19.23
N TYR A 132 -29.48 10.79 -19.51
CA TYR A 132 -30.23 11.08 -20.74
C TYR A 132 -30.78 12.51 -20.75
N GLN A 133 -31.08 13.09 -19.58
CA GLN A 133 -31.43 14.52 -19.48
C GLN A 133 -30.23 15.41 -19.81
N SER A 134 -29.02 15.10 -19.33
CA SER A 134 -27.80 15.82 -19.70
C SER A 134 -27.50 15.73 -21.20
N ALA A 135 -27.69 14.55 -21.80
CA ALA A 135 -27.54 14.35 -23.25
C ALA A 135 -28.59 15.14 -24.06
N ALA A 136 -29.84 15.20 -23.59
CA ALA A 136 -30.89 15.99 -24.22
C ALA A 136 -30.63 17.50 -24.12
N ALA A 137 -30.14 17.98 -22.97
CA ALA A 137 -29.72 19.36 -22.77
C ALA A 137 -28.51 19.71 -23.65
N CYS A 138 -27.49 18.85 -23.71
CA CYS A 138 -26.34 19.00 -24.61
C CYS A 138 -26.79 19.10 -26.08
N ALA A 139 -27.69 18.22 -26.53
CA ALA A 139 -28.24 18.29 -27.88
C ALA A 139 -29.01 19.60 -28.14
N THR A 140 -29.69 20.13 -27.12
CA THR A 140 -30.43 21.40 -27.22
C THR A 140 -29.47 22.59 -27.30
N ILE A 141 -28.45 22.64 -26.43
CA ILE A 141 -27.39 23.65 -26.46
C ILE A 141 -26.65 23.63 -27.81
N MET A 142 -26.28 22.45 -28.32
CA MET A 142 -25.66 22.31 -29.65
C MET A 142 -26.54 22.86 -30.78
N LEU A 143 -27.86 22.71 -30.70
CA LEU A 143 -28.80 23.30 -31.67
C LEU A 143 -28.90 24.84 -31.52
N THR A 144 -28.87 25.36 -30.29
CA THR A 144 -28.84 26.81 -30.02
C THR A 144 -27.54 27.46 -30.51
N LEU A 145 -26.41 26.76 -30.44
CA LEU A 145 -25.10 27.23 -30.91
C LEU A 145 -24.88 27.12 -32.42
N ALA A 146 -25.73 26.38 -33.15
CA ALA A 146 -25.61 26.20 -34.59
C ALA A 146 -25.38 27.49 -35.42
N PRO A 147 -26.04 28.65 -35.12
CA PRO A 147 -25.81 29.90 -35.86
C PRO A 147 -24.39 30.48 -35.71
N LEU A 148 -23.65 30.12 -34.66
CA LEU A 148 -22.26 30.53 -34.45
C LEU A 148 -21.25 29.56 -35.07
N LEU A 149 -21.64 28.31 -35.35
CA LEU A 149 -20.77 27.27 -35.91
C LEU A 149 -20.52 27.43 -37.42
N ASP A 150 -21.44 28.05 -38.15
CA ASP A 150 -21.25 28.39 -39.57
C ASP A 150 -20.15 29.45 -39.80
N ALA A 151 -19.68 30.13 -38.74
CA ALA A 151 -18.67 31.18 -38.80
C ALA A 151 -17.26 30.66 -38.46
N LYS A 152 -16.61 29.98 -39.43
CA LYS A 152 -15.18 29.59 -39.46
C LYS A 152 -14.56 29.11 -38.11
N PRO A 153 -14.43 27.78 -37.91
CA PRO A 153 -13.82 27.21 -36.70
C PRO A 153 -12.28 27.14 -36.82
N ASP A 154 -11.61 28.30 -36.84
CA ASP A 154 -10.16 28.37 -36.62
C ASP A 154 -9.92 28.76 -35.14
N ASP A 155 -9.26 27.89 -34.38
CA ASP A 155 -8.87 28.02 -32.95
C ASP A 155 -10.01 28.00 -31.88
N LEU A 156 -10.80 26.92 -31.86
CA LEU A 156 -11.66 26.57 -30.71
C LEU A 156 -10.82 26.00 -29.54
N GLN A 157 -10.33 26.87 -28.66
CA GLN A 157 -9.92 26.45 -27.31
C GLN A 157 -11.16 26.13 -26.48
N LEU A 158 -11.37 24.83 -26.21
CA LEU A 158 -12.30 24.35 -25.19
C LEU A 158 -11.77 24.80 -23.81
N PRO A 159 -12.58 25.46 -22.97
CA PRO A 159 -12.10 25.94 -21.69
C PRO A 159 -11.90 24.76 -20.71
N LEU A 160 -10.76 24.81 -20.00
CA LEU A 160 -10.36 23.95 -18.89
C LEU A 160 -10.64 22.44 -19.05
N GLU A 161 -9.89 21.80 -19.97
CA GLU A 161 -9.46 20.42 -19.74
C GLU A 161 -8.61 20.39 -18.45
N GLU A 162 -9.23 20.08 -17.31
CA GLU A 162 -8.49 19.68 -16.10
C GLU A 162 -7.62 18.46 -16.44
N GLU A 163 -6.31 18.51 -16.12
CA GLU A 163 -5.37 17.38 -16.34
C GLU A 163 -5.75 16.09 -15.56
N LEU A 164 -6.84 16.13 -14.78
CA LEU A 164 -7.55 14.97 -14.25
C LEU A 164 -8.30 14.26 -15.38
N GLY A 165 -7.55 13.53 -16.21
CA GLY A 165 -8.05 12.82 -17.39
C GLY A 165 -9.40 12.12 -17.14
N GLY A 166 -10.39 12.47 -17.97
CA GLY A 166 -11.79 12.11 -17.78
C GLY A 166 -12.08 10.60 -17.84
N PRO A 167 -13.36 10.17 -17.78
CA PRO A 167 -13.74 8.76 -17.72
C PRO A 167 -13.16 7.87 -18.83
N ALA A 168 -12.83 8.43 -19.99
CA ALA A 168 -12.11 7.74 -21.06
C ALA A 168 -10.69 7.29 -20.64
N ALA A 169 -9.96 8.11 -19.88
CA ALA A 169 -8.64 7.76 -19.34
C ALA A 169 -8.72 6.63 -18.28
N TRP A 170 -9.88 6.44 -17.65
CA TRP A 170 -10.13 5.30 -16.77
C TRP A 170 -10.34 4.00 -17.57
N MET A 171 -11.20 4.00 -18.59
CA MET A 171 -11.38 2.84 -19.47
C MET A 171 -10.11 2.47 -20.26
N GLN A 172 -9.28 3.46 -20.61
CA GLN A 172 -7.94 3.22 -21.19
C GLN A 172 -6.96 2.53 -20.25
N ARG A 173 -7.20 2.50 -18.92
CA ARG A 173 -6.39 1.68 -18.00
C ARG A 173 -6.77 0.22 -18.04
N GLU A 174 -8.07 -0.10 -18.13
CA GLU A 174 -8.52 -1.50 -18.30
C GLU A 174 -8.01 -2.09 -19.62
N ALA A 175 -8.14 -1.34 -20.73
CA ALA A 175 -7.61 -1.75 -22.04
C ALA A 175 -6.08 -2.00 -21.98
N ARG A 176 -5.31 -1.06 -21.43
CA ARG A 176 -3.85 -1.21 -21.24
C ARG A 176 -3.47 -2.43 -20.39
N LEU A 177 -4.33 -2.83 -19.45
CA LEU A 177 -4.13 -4.00 -18.60
C LEU A 177 -4.48 -5.31 -19.33
N GLU A 178 -5.41 -5.28 -20.29
CA GLU A 178 -5.60 -6.36 -21.25
C GLU A 178 -4.40 -6.46 -22.22
N ASP A 179 -3.96 -5.34 -22.81
CA ASP A 179 -2.78 -5.28 -23.69
C ASP A 179 -1.52 -5.88 -23.01
N TRP A 180 -1.20 -5.43 -21.79
CA TRP A 180 -0.06 -5.98 -21.04
C TRP A 180 -0.24 -7.47 -20.69
N ARG A 181 -1.47 -7.95 -20.46
CA ARG A 181 -1.71 -9.38 -20.23
C ARG A 181 -1.50 -10.22 -21.50
N GLU A 182 -1.77 -9.67 -22.67
CA GLU A 182 -1.42 -10.30 -23.94
C GLU A 182 0.10 -10.27 -24.19
N GLU A 183 0.79 -9.16 -23.86
CA GLU A 183 2.27 -9.09 -23.87
C GLU A 183 2.90 -10.12 -22.92
N LEU A 184 2.40 -10.26 -21.69
CA LEU A 184 2.89 -11.26 -20.73
C LEU A 184 2.70 -12.69 -21.26
N ALA A 185 1.52 -12.99 -21.80
CA ALA A 185 1.24 -14.30 -22.39
C ALA A 185 2.12 -14.59 -23.63
N GLY A 186 2.50 -13.55 -24.39
CA GLY A 186 3.46 -13.63 -25.48
C GLY A 186 4.90 -13.89 -25.00
N LEU A 187 5.32 -13.26 -23.90
CA LEU A 187 6.61 -13.53 -23.25
C LEU A 187 6.66 -14.95 -22.68
N ASP A 188 5.61 -15.40 -21.99
CA ASP A 188 5.52 -16.78 -21.46
C ASP A 188 5.56 -17.82 -22.59
N GLN A 189 4.88 -17.59 -23.71
CA GLN A 189 4.96 -18.45 -24.91
C GLN A 189 6.35 -18.41 -25.56
N SER A 190 7.03 -17.26 -25.53
CA SER A 190 8.39 -17.13 -26.10
C SER A 190 9.41 -17.87 -25.25
N LEU A 191 9.31 -17.78 -23.92
CA LEU A 191 10.12 -18.56 -22.98
C LEU A 191 9.90 -20.06 -23.14
N GLN A 192 8.64 -20.52 -23.16
CA GLN A 192 8.30 -21.93 -23.41
C GLN A 192 8.79 -22.41 -24.79
N GLY A 193 8.72 -21.54 -25.82
CA GLY A 193 9.23 -21.84 -27.15
C GLY A 193 10.75 -22.01 -27.21
N ILE A 194 11.49 -21.24 -26.40
CA ILE A 194 12.95 -21.38 -26.27
C ILE A 194 13.30 -22.65 -25.49
N GLU A 195 12.63 -22.92 -24.36
CA GLU A 195 12.78 -24.17 -23.60
C GLU A 195 12.49 -25.43 -24.45
N LEU A 196 11.56 -25.35 -25.40
CA LEU A 196 11.26 -26.42 -26.36
C LEU A 196 12.28 -26.54 -27.51
N LEU A 197 13.02 -25.47 -27.84
CA LEU A 197 14.03 -25.47 -28.91
C LEU A 197 15.40 -25.95 -28.42
N ASP A 198 15.78 -25.60 -27.19
CA ASP A 198 17.01 -26.12 -26.54
C ASP A 198 16.94 -27.63 -26.26
N GLY A 199 15.75 -28.24 -26.37
CA GLY A 199 15.55 -29.68 -26.22
C GLY A 199 15.93 -30.54 -27.45
N ASP A 200 16.25 -29.95 -28.61
CA ASP A 200 16.24 -30.67 -29.89
C ASP A 200 17.42 -30.32 -30.85
N ASP A 201 18.67 -30.22 -30.36
CA ASP A 201 19.85 -30.33 -31.25
C ASP A 201 21.13 -30.92 -30.59
N PRO A 202 21.37 -32.25 -30.68
CA PRO A 202 22.54 -32.91 -30.13
C PRO A 202 23.71 -33.09 -31.13
N PHE A 203 24.03 -32.13 -32.02
CA PHE A 203 25.23 -32.26 -32.89
C PHE A 203 25.88 -30.94 -33.39
N ALA A 204 26.64 -30.24 -32.53
CA ALA A 204 27.49 -29.12 -32.97
C ALA A 204 28.84 -28.96 -32.21
N GLY A 205 29.84 -29.76 -32.61
CA GLY A 205 31.27 -29.39 -32.64
C GLY A 205 32.00 -29.03 -31.32
N GLU A 206 32.90 -29.92 -30.89
CA GLU A 206 33.96 -29.58 -29.93
C GLU A 206 34.84 -28.42 -30.45
N GLY A 207 35.07 -27.42 -29.60
CA GLY A 207 36.05 -26.36 -29.81
C GLY A 207 36.57 -25.86 -28.45
N GLU A 208 37.81 -26.17 -28.13
CA GLU A 208 38.46 -25.72 -26.89
C GLU A 208 38.68 -24.21 -26.91
N GLU A 209 38.15 -23.48 -25.91
CA GLU A 209 38.82 -22.26 -25.45
C GLU A 209 38.61 -22.00 -23.95
N LEU A 210 39.72 -21.85 -23.23
CA LEU A 210 39.74 -21.60 -21.79
C LEU A 210 39.65 -20.09 -21.50
N GLY A 211 38.57 -19.68 -20.83
CA GLY A 211 38.61 -18.57 -19.88
C GLY A 211 38.12 -17.20 -20.36
N SER A 212 36.82 -16.96 -20.20
CA SER A 212 36.32 -15.72 -19.57
C SER A 212 34.95 -15.96 -18.96
N GLY A 213 34.57 -15.19 -17.94
CA GLY A 213 33.27 -15.28 -17.27
C GLY A 213 32.13 -14.63 -18.06
N GLU A 214 32.09 -14.83 -19.37
CA GLU A 214 31.11 -14.25 -20.27
C GLU A 214 30.02 -15.28 -20.61
N LEU A 215 28.81 -15.08 -20.06
CA LEU A 215 27.59 -15.81 -20.41
C LEU A 215 27.39 -15.82 -21.93
N ARG A 216 26.86 -16.90 -22.50
CA ARG A 216 26.66 -17.02 -23.94
C ARG A 216 25.62 -16.00 -24.44
N PRO A 217 25.63 -15.63 -25.74
CA PRO A 217 24.64 -14.70 -26.28
C PRO A 217 23.19 -15.15 -26.05
N GLU A 218 22.92 -16.46 -26.20
CA GLU A 218 21.64 -17.09 -25.86
C GLU A 218 21.25 -16.93 -24.39
N ASP A 219 22.13 -17.29 -23.43
CA ASP A 219 21.89 -17.14 -21.99
C ASP A 219 21.54 -15.68 -21.59
N ARG A 220 22.22 -14.71 -22.21
CA ARG A 220 21.96 -13.28 -21.98
C ARG A 220 20.57 -12.85 -22.49
N HIS A 221 20.07 -13.49 -23.55
CA HIS A 221 18.76 -13.20 -24.11
C HIS A 221 17.65 -13.81 -23.24
N LEU A 222 17.79 -15.07 -22.82
CA LEU A 222 16.86 -15.72 -21.89
C LEU A 222 16.71 -14.91 -20.59
N ALA A 223 17.84 -14.60 -19.93
CA ALA A 223 17.84 -13.80 -18.71
C ALA A 223 17.38 -12.34 -18.92
N ALA A 224 17.31 -11.84 -20.16
CA ALA A 224 16.68 -10.54 -20.44
C ALA A 224 15.15 -10.67 -20.50
N LEU A 225 14.64 -11.68 -21.23
CA LEU A 225 13.21 -11.97 -21.37
C LEU A 225 12.56 -12.32 -20.01
N GLU A 226 13.24 -13.07 -19.14
CA GLU A 226 12.75 -13.35 -17.79
C GLU A 226 12.60 -12.08 -16.93
N ARG A 227 13.57 -11.15 -16.99
CA ARG A 227 13.49 -9.87 -16.28
C ARG A 227 12.41 -8.97 -16.84
N GLU A 228 12.17 -9.04 -18.15
CA GLU A 228 11.10 -8.32 -18.84
C GLU A 228 9.73 -8.87 -18.42
N ARG A 229 9.53 -10.19 -18.44
CA ARG A 229 8.37 -10.89 -17.85
C ARG A 229 8.15 -10.45 -16.41
N ASP A 230 9.17 -10.48 -15.55
CA ASP A 230 9.02 -10.17 -14.12
C ASP A 230 8.74 -8.69 -13.85
N THR A 231 9.29 -7.77 -14.64
CA THR A 231 8.95 -6.34 -14.53
C THR A 231 7.53 -6.06 -15.04
N LEU A 232 7.12 -6.72 -16.12
CA LEU A 232 5.80 -6.55 -16.72
C LEU A 232 4.69 -7.21 -15.88
N ALA A 233 4.92 -8.40 -15.32
CA ALA A 233 4.03 -9.05 -14.35
C ALA A 233 3.82 -8.21 -13.09
N ARG A 234 4.89 -7.65 -12.50
CA ARG A 234 4.79 -6.70 -11.38
C ARG A 234 3.99 -5.45 -11.77
N ARG A 235 4.19 -4.92 -12.98
CA ARG A 235 3.45 -3.75 -13.49
C ARG A 235 1.95 -4.02 -13.66
N ILE A 236 1.59 -5.22 -14.15
CA ILE A 236 0.20 -5.69 -14.24
C ILE A 236 -0.43 -5.81 -12.85
N ASP A 237 0.27 -6.40 -11.87
CA ASP A 237 -0.29 -6.54 -10.52
C ASP A 237 -0.46 -5.18 -9.80
N MET A 238 0.47 -4.24 -10.04
CA MET A 238 0.35 -2.86 -9.58
C MET A 238 -0.89 -2.14 -10.14
N GLU A 239 -1.11 -2.16 -11.47
CA GLU A 239 -2.33 -1.54 -12.05
C GLU A 239 -3.61 -2.32 -11.71
N ARG A 240 -3.56 -3.66 -11.62
CA ARG A 240 -4.70 -4.48 -11.18
C ARG A 240 -5.10 -4.11 -9.76
N SER A 241 -4.10 -3.91 -8.90
CA SER A 241 -4.31 -3.43 -7.54
C SER A 241 -4.87 -2.00 -7.51
N ALA A 242 -4.50 -1.13 -8.44
CA ALA A 242 -5.03 0.23 -8.58
C ALA A 242 -6.49 0.28 -9.05
N ILE A 243 -6.87 -0.57 -10.00
CA ILE A 243 -8.27 -0.69 -10.45
C ILE A 243 -9.16 -1.26 -9.34
N GLN A 244 -8.67 -2.28 -8.63
CA GLN A 244 -9.39 -2.85 -7.49
C GLN A 244 -9.48 -1.90 -6.28
N ASP A 245 -8.62 -0.88 -6.21
CA ASP A 245 -8.62 0.16 -5.17
C ASP A 245 -9.62 1.28 -5.47
N ALA A 246 -9.72 1.75 -6.72
CA ALA A 246 -10.72 2.75 -7.12
C ALA A 246 -12.17 2.23 -7.06
N LEU A 247 -12.38 0.94 -7.31
CA LEU A 247 -13.65 0.26 -7.04
C LEU A 247 -13.90 0.05 -5.54
N GLY A 248 -12.84 0.11 -4.72
CA GLY A 248 -12.86 -0.13 -3.29
C GLY A 248 -13.09 -1.60 -2.95
N LYS A 249 -12.15 -2.22 -2.23
CA LYS A 249 -12.52 -3.37 -1.40
C LYS A 249 -13.37 -2.84 -0.26
N GLU A 250 -14.65 -3.20 -0.24
CA GLU A 250 -15.42 -3.09 1.00
C GLU A 250 -14.76 -3.98 2.05
N TYR A 251 -14.27 -3.37 3.12
CA TYR A 251 -13.91 -4.07 4.35
C TYR A 251 -15.06 -3.86 5.34
N PRO A 252 -16.21 -4.57 5.20
CA PRO A 252 -17.48 -4.21 5.88
C PRO A 252 -17.41 -4.21 7.42
N ASN A 253 -16.35 -4.77 8.01
CA ASN A 253 -16.12 -4.80 9.45
C ASN A 253 -14.72 -4.31 9.90
N ALA A 254 -13.86 -3.77 9.02
CA ALA A 254 -12.53 -3.31 9.41
C ALA A 254 -12.57 -1.91 10.04
N ARG A 255 -11.82 -1.70 11.13
CA ARG A 255 -11.71 -0.38 11.77
C ARG A 255 -10.71 0.47 10.99
N SER A 256 -11.14 1.63 10.49
CA SER A 256 -10.24 2.56 9.80
C SER A 256 -9.79 3.71 10.70
N TYR A 257 -8.49 3.90 10.85
CA TYR A 257 -7.83 4.99 11.55
C TYR A 257 -7.25 5.99 10.53
N ARG A 258 -6.90 7.20 10.99
CA ARG A 258 -6.14 8.16 10.18
C ARG A 258 -4.90 8.60 10.93
N TYR A 259 -3.80 8.69 10.19
CA TYR A 259 -2.49 9.08 10.68
C TYR A 259 -1.98 10.30 9.91
N ASP A 260 -1.16 11.09 10.61
CA ASP A 260 -0.42 12.19 10.01
C ASP A 260 0.84 11.59 9.34
N GLU A 261 1.20 12.09 8.15
CA GLU A 261 2.42 11.72 7.44
C GLU A 261 3.43 12.87 7.50
N TRP A 262 4.72 12.55 7.61
CA TRP A 262 5.78 13.55 7.58
C TRP A 262 6.19 13.86 6.14
N ASP A 263 5.94 15.09 5.71
CA ASP A 263 6.47 15.62 4.46
C ASP A 263 7.87 16.19 4.70
N TYR A 264 8.87 15.46 4.21
CA TYR A 264 10.28 15.85 4.25
C TYR A 264 10.57 17.16 3.49
N LEU A 265 9.84 17.45 2.41
CA LEU A 265 10.09 18.60 1.54
C LEU A 265 9.62 19.90 2.19
N SER A 266 8.39 19.93 2.75
CA SER A 266 7.89 21.08 3.51
C SER A 266 8.36 21.11 4.97
N ARG A 267 8.95 20.02 5.48
CA ARG A 267 9.31 19.80 6.89
C ARG A 267 8.09 19.97 7.82
N GLY A 268 6.96 19.41 7.39
CA GLY A 268 5.67 19.55 8.06
C GLY A 268 4.89 18.23 8.09
N TYR A 269 3.80 18.22 8.85
CA TYR A 269 2.90 17.06 8.93
C TYR A 269 1.68 17.25 8.03
N LEU A 270 1.47 16.33 7.09
CA LEU A 270 0.24 16.18 6.32
C LEU A 270 -0.80 15.53 7.24
N ARG A 271 -1.75 16.34 7.72
CA ARG A 271 -2.67 15.93 8.80
C ARG A 271 -3.75 14.97 8.29
N ARG A 272 -3.90 13.83 8.97
CA ARG A 272 -4.87 12.76 8.64
C ARG A 272 -4.79 12.29 7.18
N TRP A 273 -3.58 12.37 6.62
CA TRP A 273 -3.28 12.08 5.21
C TRP A 273 -3.38 10.60 4.89
N CYS A 274 -2.88 9.75 5.79
CA CYS A 274 -2.92 8.31 5.60
C CYS A 274 -4.13 7.70 6.31
N ARG A 275 -4.80 6.76 5.65
CA ARG A 275 -5.87 5.94 6.20
C ARG A 275 -5.39 4.50 6.35
N LEU A 276 -5.52 3.97 7.55
CA LEU A 276 -5.08 2.63 7.91
C LEU A 276 -6.28 1.77 8.32
N PHE A 277 -6.42 0.59 7.72
CA PHE A 277 -7.47 -0.38 8.02
C PHE A 277 -6.91 -1.52 8.89
N GLU A 278 -7.46 -1.66 10.09
CA GLU A 278 -7.14 -2.75 11.01
C GLU A 278 -8.01 -3.98 10.68
N ILE A 279 -7.34 -5.05 10.23
CA ILE A 279 -7.93 -6.29 9.72
C ILE A 279 -7.42 -7.44 10.60
N ARG A 280 -8.32 -8.24 11.18
CA ARG A 280 -7.92 -9.46 11.91
C ARG A 280 -7.56 -10.55 10.89
N LEU A 281 -6.40 -11.20 11.05
CA LEU A 281 -6.05 -12.36 10.23
C LEU A 281 -6.87 -13.57 10.69
N GLU A 282 -7.53 -14.22 9.73
CA GLU A 282 -8.21 -15.49 9.96
C GLU A 282 -7.21 -16.65 9.85
N PRO A 283 -7.31 -17.69 10.70
CA PRO A 283 -6.42 -18.85 10.62
C PRO A 283 -6.72 -19.68 9.37
N ASP A 284 -5.69 -19.88 8.54
CA ASP A 284 -5.74 -20.83 7.43
C ASP A 284 -5.87 -22.26 8.00
N LYS A 285 -6.96 -22.96 7.66
CA LYS A 285 -7.31 -24.25 8.29
C LYS A 285 -6.63 -25.45 7.65
N ASP A 286 -6.16 -25.29 6.42
CA ASP A 286 -5.73 -26.39 5.56
C ASP A 286 -4.19 -26.50 5.46
N GLN A 287 -3.45 -25.66 6.18
CA GLN A 287 -1.98 -25.74 6.27
C GLN A 287 -1.51 -26.76 7.31
N ASP A 288 -0.46 -27.51 6.97
CA ASP A 288 0.29 -28.27 7.97
C ASP A 288 1.14 -27.34 8.84
N LEU A 289 0.94 -27.44 10.15
CA LEU A 289 1.61 -26.63 11.17
C LEU A 289 2.71 -27.41 11.90
N GLU A 290 2.79 -28.74 11.75
CA GLU A 290 3.78 -29.55 12.47
C GLU A 290 5.24 -29.15 12.19
N PRO A 291 5.68 -28.78 10.95
CA PRO A 291 7.06 -28.30 10.75
C PRO A 291 7.36 -27.00 11.53
N LEU A 292 6.41 -26.06 11.57
CA LEU A 292 6.53 -24.81 12.33
C LEU A 292 6.57 -25.07 13.85
N VAL A 293 5.74 -26.00 14.34
CA VAL A 293 5.77 -26.41 15.76
C VAL A 293 7.11 -27.07 16.09
N ALA A 294 7.68 -27.90 15.20
CA ALA A 294 8.97 -28.54 15.39
C ALA A 294 10.12 -27.51 15.47
N LEU A 295 10.12 -26.52 14.56
CA LEU A 295 11.08 -25.41 14.57
C LEU A 295 11.01 -24.60 15.89
N MET A 296 9.80 -24.19 16.31
CA MET A 296 9.61 -23.52 17.60
C MET A 296 10.14 -24.37 18.77
N ARG A 297 9.90 -25.68 18.76
CA ARG A 297 10.38 -26.63 19.79
C ARG A 297 11.90 -26.69 19.85
N HIS A 298 12.58 -26.61 18.71
CA HIS A 298 14.05 -26.65 18.60
C HIS A 298 14.71 -25.37 19.12
N HIS A 299 14.25 -24.19 18.68
CA HIS A 299 14.93 -22.92 18.99
C HIS A 299 14.52 -22.32 20.34
N ARG A 300 13.32 -22.62 20.85
CA ARG A 300 12.79 -22.05 22.11
C ARG A 300 13.77 -22.10 23.29
N PRO A 301 14.46 -23.22 23.62
CA PRO A 301 15.36 -23.25 24.78
C PRO A 301 16.58 -22.31 24.64
N ARG A 302 17.10 -22.14 23.41
CA ARG A 302 18.21 -21.23 23.13
C ARG A 302 17.77 -19.77 23.29
N VAL A 303 16.65 -19.39 22.68
CA VAL A 303 16.12 -18.02 22.74
C VAL A 303 15.67 -17.66 24.16
N GLN A 304 14.94 -18.55 24.85
CA GLN A 304 14.53 -18.34 26.23
C GLN A 304 15.76 -18.12 27.13
N LYS A 305 16.82 -18.94 27.02
CA LYS A 305 18.05 -18.77 27.80
C LYS A 305 18.73 -17.43 27.55
N GLN A 306 18.79 -16.95 26.30
CA GLN A 306 19.35 -15.63 25.99
C GLN A 306 18.52 -14.51 26.63
N LEU A 307 17.19 -14.57 26.50
CA LEU A 307 16.29 -13.56 27.08
C LEU A 307 16.25 -13.60 28.62
N GLU A 308 16.47 -14.77 29.26
CA GLU A 308 16.60 -14.89 30.72
C GLU A 308 17.86 -14.19 31.26
N LEU A 309 18.97 -14.21 30.52
CA LEU A 309 20.24 -13.57 30.90
C LEU A 309 20.15 -12.04 30.93
N ILE A 310 19.11 -11.46 30.34
CA ILE A 310 18.93 -10.01 30.14
C ILE A 310 18.15 -9.37 31.31
N ARG A 311 17.77 -10.15 32.32
CA ARG A 311 17.00 -9.64 33.46
C ARG A 311 17.81 -8.71 34.38
N PRO A 312 17.33 -7.47 34.63
CA PRO A 312 17.40 -6.92 35.97
C PRO A 312 16.42 -7.71 36.87
N LEU A 313 16.90 -8.78 37.51
CA LEU A 313 16.26 -9.35 38.71
C LEU A 313 16.49 -8.40 39.89
N GLY A 314 15.98 -7.18 39.74
CA GLY A 314 15.99 -6.17 40.79
C GLY A 314 15.09 -6.62 41.93
N TYR A 315 15.70 -6.87 43.08
CA TYR A 315 14.96 -6.83 44.34
C TYR A 315 14.63 -5.37 44.64
N GLN A 316 13.40 -4.95 44.40
CA GLN A 316 12.97 -3.63 44.84
C GLN A 316 12.78 -3.68 46.35
N ARG A 317 13.57 -2.89 47.06
CA ARG A 317 13.44 -2.75 48.51
C ARG A 317 12.20 -1.91 48.82
N VAL A 318 11.09 -2.57 49.09
CA VAL A 318 9.89 -1.92 49.62
C VAL A 318 10.20 -1.50 51.06
N ARG A 319 10.12 -0.20 51.32
CA ARG A 319 10.41 0.40 52.63
C ARG A 319 9.11 0.68 53.39
N ARG A 320 9.21 0.82 54.71
CA ARG A 320 8.05 1.00 55.61
C ARG A 320 6.97 -0.09 55.43
N VAL A 321 7.37 -1.34 55.68
CA VAL A 321 6.46 -2.47 55.89
C VAL A 321 6.47 -2.92 57.35
N ALA A 322 5.38 -3.52 57.83
CA ALA A 322 5.26 -4.02 59.20
C ALA A 322 6.02 -5.34 59.44
N ASP A 323 6.28 -6.09 58.37
CA ASP A 323 7.03 -7.35 58.38
C ASP A 323 7.94 -7.41 57.14
N GLY A 324 9.20 -7.83 57.31
CA GLY A 324 10.22 -7.78 56.26
C GLY A 324 11.63 -8.14 56.74
N ASP A 325 12.51 -8.44 55.78
CA ASP A 325 13.80 -9.10 56.02
C ASP A 325 14.86 -8.21 56.71
N GLU A 326 14.77 -6.90 56.52
CA GLU A 326 15.74 -5.94 57.06
C GLU A 326 15.03 -4.73 57.70
N LEU A 327 15.54 -4.26 58.85
CA LEU A 327 15.08 -3.00 59.46
C LEU A 327 15.42 -1.80 58.58
N ASP A 328 14.46 -0.86 58.45
CA ASP A 328 14.69 0.44 57.85
C ASP A 328 15.12 1.44 58.93
N PHE A 329 16.42 1.75 58.98
CA PHE A 329 16.96 2.68 59.97
C PHE A 329 16.26 4.06 59.98
N ASN A 330 15.79 4.57 58.85
CA ASN A 330 15.11 5.86 58.81
C ASN A 330 13.73 5.77 59.48
N ALA A 331 12.96 4.72 59.18
CA ALA A 331 11.67 4.47 59.81
C ALA A 331 11.81 4.17 61.32
N VAL A 332 12.86 3.45 61.73
CA VAL A 332 13.17 3.22 63.15
C VAL A 332 13.55 4.53 63.86
N ILE A 333 14.27 5.44 63.20
CA ILE A 333 14.62 6.76 63.75
C ILE A 333 13.37 7.63 63.90
N GLU A 334 12.52 7.70 62.88
CA GLU A 334 11.22 8.41 62.92
C GLU A 334 10.34 7.88 64.07
N ALA A 335 10.07 6.57 64.11
CA ALA A 335 9.30 5.93 65.17
C ALA A 335 9.87 6.19 66.59
N ARG A 336 11.20 6.31 66.72
CA ARG A 336 11.87 6.67 67.99
C ARG A 336 11.80 8.16 68.33
N GLN A 337 11.68 9.04 67.34
CA GLN A 337 11.41 10.47 67.53
C GLN A 337 9.95 10.67 67.96
N ASP A 338 9.00 10.04 67.27
CA ASP A 338 7.56 10.13 67.57
C ASP A 338 7.25 9.62 68.98
N ALA A 339 7.78 8.44 69.35
CA ALA A 339 7.65 7.89 70.69
C ALA A 339 8.29 8.78 71.78
N ARG A 340 9.33 9.55 71.45
CA ARG A 340 9.91 10.56 72.36
C ARG A 340 9.12 11.87 72.41
N ALA A 341 8.42 12.22 71.33
CA ALA A 341 7.51 13.35 71.24
C ALA A 341 6.13 13.07 71.87
N GLY A 342 5.88 11.83 72.33
CA GLY A 342 4.61 11.40 72.91
C GLY A 342 3.52 11.11 71.88
N GLN A 343 3.89 10.94 70.60
CA GLN A 343 2.99 10.54 69.53
C GLN A 343 2.99 9.01 69.37
N SER A 344 1.93 8.46 68.76
CA SER A 344 1.86 7.04 68.41
C SER A 344 2.80 6.76 67.22
N PRO A 345 3.86 5.95 67.37
CA PRO A 345 4.82 5.69 66.29
C PRO A 345 4.23 4.74 65.23
N ASP A 346 4.67 4.87 63.98
CA ASP A 346 4.34 3.91 62.93
C ASP A 346 5.05 2.56 63.18
N GLU A 347 4.30 1.46 63.13
CA GLU A 347 4.80 0.09 63.31
C GLU A 347 5.56 -0.43 62.08
N ARG A 348 5.49 0.30 60.95
CA ARG A 348 6.11 -0.05 59.67
C ARG A 348 7.61 0.27 59.65
N VAL A 349 8.38 -0.41 60.50
CA VAL A 349 9.83 -0.21 60.65
C VAL A 349 10.72 -1.13 59.80
N TYR A 350 10.13 -2.09 59.09
CA TYR A 350 10.86 -3.04 58.25
C TYR A 350 10.90 -2.62 56.78
N SER A 351 11.75 -3.31 56.04
CA SER A 351 11.86 -3.25 54.59
C SER A 351 12.03 -4.66 54.04
N ARG A 352 11.33 -4.95 52.94
CA ARG A 352 11.28 -6.27 52.31
C ARG A 352 11.87 -6.21 50.91
N ARG A 353 12.55 -7.27 50.49
CA ARG A 353 13.11 -7.39 49.14
C ARG A 353 12.11 -8.09 48.22
N ASP A 354 11.22 -7.33 47.60
CA ASP A 354 10.26 -7.89 46.65
C ASP A 354 10.90 -8.11 45.28
N ARG A 355 10.60 -9.25 44.66
CA ARG A 355 10.98 -9.53 43.28
C ARG A 355 10.09 -8.71 42.36
N VAL A 356 10.67 -7.75 41.65
CA VAL A 356 9.95 -7.04 40.59
C VAL A 356 9.64 -8.02 39.48
N HIS A 357 8.37 -8.17 39.14
CA HIS A 357 7.97 -8.87 37.92
C HIS A 357 8.31 -8.03 36.70
N ARG A 358 8.78 -8.67 35.64
CA ARG A 358 9.11 -8.02 34.37
C ARG A 358 7.81 -7.55 33.71
N ASP A 359 7.68 -6.25 33.53
CA ASP A 359 6.57 -5.61 32.82
C ASP A 359 7.08 -5.07 31.48
N VAL A 360 7.12 -5.98 30.50
CA VAL A 360 7.56 -5.72 29.13
C VAL A 360 6.42 -6.04 28.17
N CYS A 361 6.14 -5.10 27.27
CA CYS A 361 5.26 -5.30 26.13
C CYS A 361 6.07 -5.18 24.83
N ALA A 362 6.14 -6.26 24.06
CA ALA A 362 6.74 -6.25 22.71
C ALA A 362 5.66 -6.13 21.61
N ALA A 363 6.06 -5.68 20.42
CA ALA A 363 5.26 -5.76 19.21
C ALA A 363 6.15 -6.21 18.06
N PHE A 364 5.73 -7.25 17.35
CA PHE A 364 6.32 -7.62 16.07
C PHE A 364 5.49 -7.01 14.94
N LEU A 365 6.15 -6.31 14.03
CA LEU A 365 5.56 -5.69 12.86
C LEU A 365 6.25 -6.23 11.60
N VAL A 366 5.59 -7.14 10.90
CA VAL A 366 6.12 -7.84 9.71
C VAL A 366 5.64 -7.18 8.42
N ASP A 367 6.56 -6.96 7.51
CA ASP A 367 6.28 -6.51 6.15
C ASP A 367 5.62 -7.63 5.33
N LEU A 368 4.46 -7.34 4.74
CA LEU A 368 3.74 -8.26 3.85
C LEU A 368 3.67 -7.66 2.44
N SER A 369 4.73 -7.00 1.98
CA SER A 369 4.83 -6.45 0.63
C SER A 369 5.17 -7.52 -0.42
N ALA A 370 5.23 -7.12 -1.68
CA ALA A 370 5.50 -8.00 -2.82
C ALA A 370 6.95 -8.50 -2.86
N SER A 371 7.92 -7.70 -2.42
CA SER A 371 9.34 -8.09 -2.37
C SER A 371 9.60 -9.24 -1.41
N THR A 372 8.72 -9.46 -0.43
CA THR A 372 8.85 -10.54 0.54
C THR A 372 8.62 -11.95 -0.08
N ASP A 373 8.10 -12.02 -1.31
CA ASP A 373 8.00 -13.28 -2.09
C ASP A 373 9.32 -13.68 -2.78
N ASP A 374 10.33 -12.81 -2.83
CA ASP A 374 11.62 -13.11 -3.45
C ASP A 374 12.30 -14.33 -2.77
N PRO A 375 12.99 -15.19 -3.56
CA PRO A 375 13.82 -16.27 -3.02
C PRO A 375 15.08 -15.70 -2.33
N LEU A 376 15.50 -16.34 -1.24
CA LEU A 376 16.68 -15.94 -0.45
C LEU A 376 17.99 -16.07 -1.23
N ASP A 377 18.12 -17.15 -2.01
CA ASP A 377 19.29 -17.40 -2.83
C ASP A 377 18.93 -17.14 -4.30
N LYS A 378 19.50 -16.08 -4.87
CA LYS A 378 19.30 -15.66 -6.26
C LYS A 378 20.34 -16.28 -7.21
N SER A 379 21.08 -17.27 -6.74
CA SER A 379 21.99 -18.07 -7.56
C SER A 379 21.21 -18.99 -8.48
N THR A 380 21.67 -19.06 -9.74
CA THR A 380 21.24 -19.90 -10.86
C THR A 380 20.42 -21.14 -10.47
N PRO A 381 19.27 -21.42 -11.14
CA PRO A 381 18.58 -22.70 -10.95
C PRO A 381 19.60 -23.83 -11.11
N ALA A 382 19.63 -24.74 -10.13
CA ALA A 382 20.56 -25.85 -10.14
C ALA A 382 20.39 -26.60 -11.47
N ALA A 383 21.46 -26.64 -12.27
CA ALA A 383 21.44 -27.33 -13.55
C ALA A 383 20.87 -28.74 -13.32
N ALA A 384 19.86 -29.10 -14.12
CA ALA A 384 19.25 -30.42 -14.02
C ALA A 384 20.37 -31.48 -14.01
N PRO A 385 20.32 -32.47 -13.11
CA PRO A 385 21.38 -33.48 -13.06
C PRO A 385 21.47 -34.10 -14.44
N ALA A 386 22.63 -33.98 -15.07
CA ALA A 386 22.83 -34.46 -16.44
C ALA A 386 22.49 -35.95 -16.49
N THR A 387 21.37 -36.27 -17.14
CA THR A 387 21.01 -37.64 -17.46
C THR A 387 22.00 -38.11 -18.53
N ASP A 388 22.94 -38.97 -18.13
CA ASP A 388 23.74 -39.74 -19.07
C ASP A 388 22.79 -40.69 -19.83
N ASP A 389 22.12 -40.18 -20.87
CA ASP A 389 21.19 -40.89 -21.77
C ASP A 389 21.90 -41.90 -22.70
N TYR A 390 22.94 -42.55 -22.17
CA TYR A 390 23.50 -43.74 -22.76
C TYR A 390 22.70 -44.96 -22.27
N PRO A 391 21.93 -45.64 -23.14
CA PRO A 391 21.22 -46.84 -22.76
C PRO A 391 22.23 -47.86 -22.22
N ASN A 392 22.07 -48.22 -20.95
CA ASN A 392 22.99 -49.09 -20.22
C ASN A 392 22.88 -50.52 -20.77
N LEU A 393 23.57 -50.79 -21.88
CA LEU A 393 23.47 -51.97 -22.76
C LEU A 393 23.81 -53.31 -22.07
N ARG A 394 24.05 -53.27 -20.76
CA ARG A 394 24.46 -54.37 -19.90
C ARG A 394 23.35 -54.88 -18.99
N ASP A 395 22.25 -54.14 -18.81
CA ASP A 395 21.10 -54.59 -18.02
C ASP A 395 19.75 -54.27 -18.69
N PRO A 396 19.16 -55.19 -19.48
CA PRO A 396 17.90 -54.97 -20.18
C PRO A 396 16.64 -54.94 -19.30
N PHE A 397 16.77 -55.13 -17.98
CA PHE A 397 15.63 -55.26 -17.04
C PHE A 397 15.90 -54.58 -15.68
N GLY A 398 16.82 -53.62 -15.61
CA GLY A 398 17.29 -53.02 -14.36
C GLY A 398 16.63 -51.68 -14.00
N ALA A 399 15.71 -51.73 -13.03
CA ALA A 399 15.13 -50.61 -12.25
C ALA A 399 14.34 -49.52 -13.02
N GLU A 400 13.15 -49.22 -12.50
CA GLU A 400 12.40 -48.00 -12.83
C GLU A 400 13.22 -46.78 -12.35
N ASP A 401 13.37 -45.76 -13.19
CA ASP A 401 13.97 -44.49 -12.76
C ASP A 401 13.20 -43.95 -11.53
N PRO A 402 13.90 -43.48 -10.48
CA PRO A 402 13.21 -42.89 -9.34
C PRO A 402 12.36 -41.71 -9.84
N PRO A 403 11.08 -41.60 -9.39
CA PRO A 403 10.22 -40.51 -9.83
C PRO A 403 10.90 -39.20 -9.51
N TRP A 404 10.92 -38.30 -10.50
CA TRP A 404 11.47 -36.94 -10.40
C TRP A 404 11.01 -36.29 -9.09
N GLU A 405 11.90 -36.19 -8.11
CA GLU A 405 11.61 -35.42 -6.91
C GLU A 405 11.66 -33.94 -7.33
N ALA A 406 10.50 -33.29 -7.30
CA ALA A 406 10.39 -31.86 -7.60
C ALA A 406 11.44 -31.11 -6.78
N ALA A 407 12.30 -30.32 -7.45
CA ALA A 407 13.36 -29.59 -6.80
C ALA A 407 12.80 -28.77 -5.62
N PRO A 408 13.46 -28.78 -4.45
CA PRO A 408 12.91 -28.14 -3.26
C PRO A 408 12.67 -26.66 -3.54
N THR A 409 11.42 -26.22 -3.36
CA THR A 409 11.03 -24.83 -3.64
C THR A 409 11.96 -23.87 -2.90
N PRO A 410 12.59 -22.90 -3.57
CA PRO A 410 13.54 -22.02 -2.93
C PRO A 410 12.86 -21.26 -1.80
N ARG A 411 13.46 -21.31 -0.60
CA ARG A 411 12.91 -20.69 0.61
C ARG A 411 12.85 -19.17 0.39
N ARG A 412 11.68 -18.57 0.62
CA ARG A 412 11.45 -17.14 0.39
C ARG A 412 11.74 -16.32 1.63
N ILE A 413 11.92 -15.02 1.44
CA ILE A 413 12.16 -14.09 2.54
C ILE A 413 10.99 -14.11 3.55
N ILE A 414 9.74 -14.19 3.08
CA ILE A 414 8.57 -14.21 3.98
C ILE A 414 8.53 -15.46 4.88
N ASP A 415 9.07 -16.58 4.41
CA ASP A 415 9.12 -17.81 5.18
C ASP A 415 10.13 -17.67 6.35
N VAL A 416 11.29 -17.03 6.09
CA VAL A 416 12.27 -16.65 7.14
C VAL A 416 11.73 -15.62 8.12
N GLN A 417 10.94 -14.64 7.67
CA GLN A 417 10.29 -13.66 8.56
C GLN A 417 9.25 -14.31 9.48
N ARG A 418 8.40 -15.21 8.95
CA ARG A 418 7.43 -16.00 9.74
C ARG A 418 8.14 -16.88 10.75
N ASP A 419 9.15 -17.64 10.32
CA ASP A 419 9.94 -18.52 11.18
C ASP A 419 10.61 -17.74 12.32
N THR A 420 11.26 -16.63 11.99
CA THR A 420 11.86 -15.70 12.94
C THR A 420 10.86 -15.22 13.99
N MET A 421 9.70 -14.75 13.54
CA MET A 421 8.64 -14.25 14.41
C MET A 421 8.04 -15.34 15.31
N LEU A 422 7.91 -16.58 14.83
CA LEU A 422 7.43 -17.71 15.61
C LEU A 422 8.42 -18.13 16.70
N ILE A 423 9.71 -18.21 16.35
CA ILE A 423 10.80 -18.50 17.29
C ILE A 423 10.85 -17.43 18.39
N LEU A 424 10.71 -16.15 18.01
CA LEU A 424 10.62 -15.01 18.91
C LEU A 424 9.42 -15.07 19.85
N SER A 425 8.23 -15.31 19.31
CA SER A 425 6.99 -15.45 20.07
C SER A 425 7.09 -16.60 21.08
N ALA A 426 7.67 -17.75 20.68
CA ALA A 426 7.92 -18.88 21.57
C ALA A 426 8.86 -18.55 22.73
N GLY A 427 9.85 -17.68 22.48
CA GLY A 427 10.79 -17.18 23.50
C GLY A 427 10.09 -16.31 24.54
N LEU A 428 9.30 -15.32 24.11
CA LEU A 428 8.56 -14.41 24.99
C LEU A 428 7.44 -15.13 25.78
N GLU A 429 6.70 -16.03 25.14
CA GLU A 429 5.70 -16.87 25.80
C GLU A 429 6.33 -17.75 26.90
N GLY A 430 7.59 -18.19 26.71
CA GLY A 430 8.34 -18.93 27.71
C GLY A 430 8.74 -18.12 28.96
N LEU A 431 8.76 -16.79 28.85
CA LEU A 431 9.10 -15.85 29.93
C LEU A 431 7.86 -15.28 30.62
N GLY A 432 6.73 -15.26 29.91
CA GLY A 432 5.48 -14.65 30.36
C GLY A 432 5.39 -13.13 30.08
N ASP A 433 6.13 -12.62 29.09
CA ASP A 433 6.01 -11.22 28.67
C ASP A 433 4.75 -11.01 27.79
N SER A 434 4.22 -9.79 27.76
CA SER A 434 3.14 -9.44 26.82
C SER A 434 3.72 -9.14 25.44
N TYR A 435 3.08 -9.59 24.36
CA TYR A 435 3.52 -9.25 23.00
C TYR A 435 2.40 -9.28 21.96
N GLY A 436 2.38 -8.29 21.08
CA GLY A 436 1.52 -8.25 19.89
C GLY A 436 2.23 -8.79 18.64
N VAL A 437 1.46 -9.34 17.71
CA VAL A 437 1.93 -9.85 16.43
C VAL A 437 1.09 -9.26 15.30
N TYR A 438 1.75 -8.47 14.45
CA TYR A 438 1.11 -7.71 13.38
C TYR A 438 1.87 -7.86 12.06
N GLY A 439 1.13 -7.82 10.95
CA GLY A 439 1.67 -7.60 9.61
C GLY A 439 1.18 -6.27 9.04
N PHE A 440 1.83 -5.73 8.01
CA PHE A 440 1.35 -4.55 7.30
C PHE A 440 1.59 -4.64 5.79
N SER A 441 0.76 -3.95 5.01
CA SER A 441 0.98 -3.73 3.58
C SER A 441 0.39 -2.37 3.20
N GLY A 442 1.03 -1.66 2.27
CA GLY A 442 0.60 -0.35 1.77
C GLY A 442 0.02 -0.44 0.36
N PHE A 443 -0.98 0.38 0.08
CA PHE A 443 -1.40 0.68 -1.27
C PHE A 443 -1.93 2.12 -1.36
N GLY A 444 -1.00 3.06 -1.52
CA GLY A 444 -1.29 4.49 -1.48
C GLY A 444 -1.64 4.98 -0.08
N ARG A 445 -1.79 6.31 0.07
CA ARG A 445 -2.09 6.93 1.36
C ARG A 445 -3.45 6.48 1.93
N ASP A 446 -4.43 6.24 1.06
CA ASP A 446 -5.83 6.00 1.45
C ASP A 446 -6.13 4.53 1.79
N CYS A 447 -5.19 3.61 1.55
CA CYS A 447 -5.34 2.17 1.80
C CYS A 447 -4.05 1.52 2.37
N VAL A 448 -3.72 1.82 3.64
CA VAL A 448 -2.72 1.05 4.40
C VAL A 448 -3.43 -0.07 5.16
N GLU A 449 -3.06 -1.32 4.90
CA GLU A 449 -3.62 -2.49 5.58
C GLU A 449 -2.75 -2.88 6.78
N PHE A 450 -3.36 -3.03 7.96
CA PHE A 450 -2.71 -3.47 9.19
C PHE A 450 -3.36 -4.77 9.68
N TYR A 451 -2.59 -5.85 9.61
CA TYR A 451 -3.03 -7.21 9.84
C TYR A 451 -2.73 -7.65 11.27
N VAL A 452 -3.76 -7.96 12.06
CA VAL A 452 -3.60 -8.41 13.44
C VAL A 452 -3.66 -9.93 13.50
N ALA A 453 -2.55 -10.59 13.85
CA ALA A 453 -2.54 -12.02 14.19
C ALA A 453 -2.73 -12.26 15.70
N LYS A 454 -2.20 -11.36 16.54
CA LYS A 454 -2.27 -11.43 18.00
C LYS A 454 -2.21 -10.04 18.63
N GLU A 455 -3.11 -9.72 19.55
CA GLU A 455 -3.01 -8.55 20.43
C GLU A 455 -2.14 -8.85 21.67
N PRO A 456 -1.62 -7.83 22.39
CA PRO A 456 -0.70 -8.05 23.51
C PRO A 456 -1.29 -8.83 24.69
N ASP A 457 -2.61 -8.69 24.92
CA ASP A 457 -3.40 -9.30 25.99
C ASP A 457 -3.89 -10.73 25.67
N GLU A 458 -3.87 -11.13 24.39
CA GLU A 458 -4.24 -12.48 23.98
C GLU A 458 -3.15 -13.51 24.34
N ARG A 459 -3.53 -14.79 24.47
CA ARG A 459 -2.57 -15.90 24.66
C ARG A 459 -2.18 -16.51 23.32
N PHE A 460 -0.96 -17.05 23.22
CA PHE A 460 -0.59 -17.82 22.04
C PHE A 460 -1.46 -19.06 21.88
N SER A 461 -2.00 -19.27 20.68
CA SER A 461 -2.92 -20.36 20.38
C SER A 461 -2.58 -21.01 19.04
N ARG A 462 -3.12 -22.21 18.79
CA ARG A 462 -3.01 -22.85 17.46
C ARG A 462 -3.65 -21.99 16.35
N ALA A 463 -4.66 -21.18 16.67
CA ALA A 463 -5.22 -20.21 15.73
C ALA A 463 -4.25 -19.06 15.43
N THR A 464 -3.51 -18.57 16.44
CA THR A 464 -2.44 -17.58 16.24
C THR A 464 -1.33 -18.13 15.35
N LEU A 465 -0.90 -19.37 15.58
CA LEU A 465 0.08 -20.07 14.74
C LEU A 465 -0.41 -20.19 13.29
N ALA A 466 -1.67 -20.58 13.08
CA ALA A 466 -2.27 -20.69 11.75
C ALA A 466 -2.46 -19.33 11.05
N ALA A 467 -2.77 -18.26 11.79
CA ALA A 467 -2.85 -16.90 11.26
C ALA A 467 -1.48 -16.36 10.83
N ILE A 468 -0.42 -16.70 11.57
CA ILE A 468 0.97 -16.39 11.20
C ILE A 468 1.40 -17.20 9.97
N ALA A 469 1.17 -18.51 9.96
CA ALA A 469 1.49 -19.37 8.82
C ALA A 469 0.72 -18.95 7.54
N GLY A 470 -0.52 -18.48 7.74
CA GLY A 470 -1.43 -17.93 6.73
C GLY A 470 -0.91 -16.71 5.96
N MET A 471 0.13 -16.01 6.43
CA MET A 471 0.86 -14.98 5.69
C MET A 471 -0.06 -13.96 4.98
N LYS A 472 0.11 -13.66 3.69
CA LYS A 472 1.07 -14.06 2.64
C LYS A 472 1.60 -12.75 1.98
N PRO A 473 2.55 -12.74 1.02
CA PRO A 473 2.98 -11.50 0.36
C PRO A 473 1.80 -10.79 -0.29
N LYS A 474 1.80 -9.45 -0.26
CA LYS A 474 0.73 -8.59 -0.80
C LYS A 474 1.33 -7.47 -1.65
N ARG A 475 1.11 -6.20 -1.28
CA ARG A 475 1.28 -5.03 -2.14
C ARG A 475 2.57 -4.26 -1.82
N SER A 476 2.48 -2.99 -1.43
CA SER A 476 3.62 -2.09 -1.24
C SER A 476 3.95 -1.88 0.24
N THR A 477 4.86 -0.97 0.56
CA THR A 477 5.53 -0.84 1.87
C THR A 477 5.40 0.58 2.45
N ARG A 478 4.23 0.91 3.01
CA ARG A 478 4.00 2.19 3.71
C ARG A 478 4.22 2.07 5.22
N MET A 479 5.49 2.00 5.63
CA MET A 479 5.88 1.75 7.02
C MET A 479 5.42 2.82 8.04
N GLY A 480 5.47 4.11 7.69
CA GLY A 480 5.23 5.20 8.66
C GLY A 480 3.89 5.10 9.42
N PRO A 481 2.73 5.01 8.75
CA PRO A 481 1.43 4.82 9.41
C PRO A 481 1.33 3.51 10.20
N ALA A 482 1.92 2.42 9.72
CA ALA A 482 1.92 1.12 10.41
C ALA A 482 2.73 1.18 11.72
N ILE A 483 3.91 1.81 11.70
CA ILE A 483 4.73 2.07 12.90
C ILE A 483 3.97 2.97 13.88
N ARG A 484 3.34 4.06 13.41
CA ARG A 484 2.53 4.96 14.26
C ARG A 484 1.33 4.24 14.89
N HIS A 485 0.74 3.25 14.21
CA HIS A 485 -0.34 2.43 14.75
C HIS A 485 0.15 1.40 15.78
N ALA A 486 1.21 0.63 15.47
CA ALA A 486 1.83 -0.30 16.40
C ALA A 486 2.37 0.41 17.67
N ALA A 487 3.01 1.57 17.49
CA ALA A 487 3.47 2.41 18.59
C ALA A 487 2.31 2.89 19.48
N ARG A 488 1.12 3.16 18.90
CA ARG A 488 -0.06 3.49 19.70
C ARG A 488 -0.55 2.30 20.52
N LYS A 489 -0.66 1.10 19.93
CA LYS A 489 -1.00 -0.13 20.68
C LYS A 489 -0.02 -0.41 21.81
N LEU A 490 1.28 -0.16 21.61
CA LEU A 490 2.31 -0.26 22.66
C LEU A 490 2.20 0.82 23.75
N VAL A 491 1.75 2.04 23.42
CA VAL A 491 1.47 3.06 24.45
C VAL A 491 0.25 2.65 25.28
N ASP A 492 -0.81 2.21 24.60
CA ASP A 492 -2.11 1.86 25.19
C ASP A 492 -2.03 0.58 26.07
N SER A 493 -1.01 -0.28 25.91
CA SER A 493 -0.78 -1.44 26.78
C SER A 493 -0.29 -1.09 28.20
N GLY A 494 0.24 0.12 28.40
CA GLY A 494 0.63 0.64 29.72
C GLY A 494 1.92 0.08 30.34
N SER A 495 2.56 -0.94 29.75
CA SER A 495 3.77 -1.56 30.32
C SER A 495 4.95 -0.61 30.51
N ALA A 496 5.76 -0.86 31.56
CA ALA A 496 6.93 -0.05 31.91
C ALA A 496 8.01 0.00 30.82
N MET A 497 8.27 -1.12 30.13
CA MET A 497 9.17 -1.18 28.98
C MET A 497 8.41 -1.64 27.73
N LYS A 498 8.57 -0.89 26.63
CA LYS A 498 7.86 -1.10 25.36
C LYS A 498 8.89 -1.32 24.26
N VAL A 499 8.73 -2.39 23.48
CA VAL A 499 9.67 -2.74 22.41
C VAL A 499 8.91 -2.94 21.09
N LEU A 500 9.36 -2.30 20.02
CA LEU A 500 8.84 -2.48 18.66
C LEU A 500 9.93 -3.12 17.78
N ILE A 501 9.69 -4.35 17.34
CA ILE A 501 10.58 -5.08 16.43
C ILE A 501 9.92 -5.11 15.05
N ILE A 502 10.57 -4.48 14.08
CA ILE A 502 10.12 -4.42 12.69
C ILE A 502 10.90 -5.46 11.90
N LEU A 503 10.20 -6.29 11.13
CA LEU A 503 10.79 -7.23 10.20
C LEU A 503 10.41 -6.78 8.79
N SER A 504 11.38 -6.32 8.00
CA SER A 504 11.14 -5.88 6.61
C SER A 504 12.31 -6.26 5.72
N ASP A 505 11.98 -6.74 4.54
CA ASP A 505 12.90 -7.19 3.50
C ASP A 505 13.40 -6.06 2.57
N GLY A 506 12.93 -4.82 2.74
CA GLY A 506 13.23 -3.78 1.77
C GLY A 506 13.02 -2.34 2.20
N PHE A 507 13.14 -1.47 1.20
CA PHE A 507 12.98 -0.02 1.34
C PHE A 507 11.50 0.35 1.52
N PRO A 508 11.17 1.37 2.33
CA PRO A 508 9.83 1.96 2.34
C PRO A 508 9.51 2.60 0.99
N GLN A 509 8.58 2.00 0.25
CA GLN A 509 8.12 2.42 -1.07
C GLN A 509 6.60 2.20 -1.19
N ASP A 510 5.92 3.15 -1.82
CA ASP A 510 4.47 3.10 -2.08
C ASP A 510 4.14 3.91 -3.35
N SER A 511 2.96 3.68 -3.92
CA SER A 511 2.54 4.19 -5.23
C SER A 511 2.42 5.72 -5.34
N ASP A 512 2.16 6.40 -4.22
CA ASP A 512 1.98 7.86 -4.10
C ASP A 512 2.92 8.49 -3.04
N TYR A 513 4.04 7.84 -2.72
CA TYR A 513 4.99 8.37 -1.74
C TYR A 513 5.76 9.59 -2.29
N GLY A 514 5.28 10.78 -1.95
CA GLY A 514 5.86 12.06 -2.38
C GLY A 514 5.50 12.47 -3.82
N PRO A 515 5.94 13.66 -4.27
CA PRO A 515 5.53 14.23 -5.57
C PRO A 515 6.24 13.61 -6.79
N VAL A 516 7.36 12.89 -6.59
CA VAL A 516 8.15 12.27 -7.66
C VAL A 516 8.08 10.76 -7.55
N ARG A 517 7.32 10.12 -8.45
CA ARG A 517 7.21 8.66 -8.53
C ARG A 517 8.60 8.02 -8.67
N GLY A 518 8.86 6.98 -7.88
CA GLY A 518 10.15 6.28 -7.86
C GLY A 518 11.22 6.90 -6.96
N SER A 519 10.96 8.04 -6.30
CA SER A 519 11.89 8.58 -5.29
C SER A 519 11.71 7.88 -3.94
N HIS A 520 12.66 7.01 -3.59
CA HIS A 520 12.68 6.29 -2.31
C HIS A 520 12.97 7.18 -1.09
N GLU A 521 13.43 8.43 -1.30
CA GLU A 521 13.85 9.31 -0.20
C GLU A 521 12.69 9.74 0.70
N TYR A 522 11.51 9.99 0.15
CA TYR A 522 10.36 10.44 0.94
C TYR A 522 9.92 9.35 1.94
N GLY A 523 9.77 8.10 1.48
CA GLY A 523 9.39 6.97 2.34
C GLY A 523 10.42 6.67 3.43
N VAL A 524 11.72 6.79 3.11
CA VAL A 524 12.82 6.67 4.09
C VAL A 524 12.70 7.74 5.17
N GLN A 525 12.43 8.99 4.81
CA GLN A 525 12.34 10.12 5.76
C GLN A 525 11.08 10.08 6.63
N ASP A 526 9.91 9.73 6.09
CA ASP A 526 8.70 9.54 6.92
C ASP A 526 8.86 8.36 7.88
N THR A 527 9.49 7.27 7.43
CA THR A 527 9.74 6.11 8.30
C THR A 527 10.76 6.43 9.40
N ALA A 528 11.84 7.14 9.07
CA ALA A 528 12.80 7.66 10.06
C ALA A 528 12.10 8.53 11.12
N ARG A 529 11.19 9.41 10.68
CA ARG A 529 10.41 10.27 11.58
C ARG A 529 9.43 9.45 12.44
N ALA A 530 8.76 8.44 11.89
CA ALA A 530 7.87 7.55 12.63
C ALA A 530 8.62 6.73 13.70
N LEU A 531 9.85 6.28 13.43
CA LEU A 531 10.73 5.64 14.42
C LEU A 531 11.14 6.60 15.53
N GLN A 532 11.53 7.83 15.17
CA GLN A 532 11.84 8.88 16.15
C GLN A 532 10.62 9.21 17.04
N GLU A 533 9.42 9.32 16.46
CA GLU A 533 8.16 9.52 17.18
C GLU A 533 7.78 8.35 18.10
N ALA A 534 8.31 7.14 17.88
CA ALA A 534 8.14 6.00 18.77
C ALA A 534 9.15 6.08 19.94
N ALA A 535 10.42 6.38 19.64
CA ALA A 535 11.45 6.60 20.65
C ALA A 535 11.09 7.76 21.61
N GLU A 536 10.55 8.87 21.10
CA GLU A 536 10.05 10.01 21.89
C GLU A 536 8.91 9.61 22.86
N LYS A 537 8.23 8.48 22.63
CA LYS A 537 7.18 7.92 23.51
C LYS A 537 7.71 6.85 24.48
N GLY A 538 9.02 6.67 24.56
CA GLY A 538 9.66 5.62 25.37
C GLY A 538 9.46 4.22 24.81
N ILE A 539 9.37 4.08 23.48
CA ILE A 539 9.32 2.78 22.79
C ILE A 539 10.69 2.49 22.18
N GLU A 540 11.25 1.37 22.57
CA GLU A 540 12.51 0.86 22.06
C GLU A 540 12.30 0.20 20.68
N THR A 541 12.67 0.90 19.61
CA THR A 541 12.56 0.38 18.23
C THR A 541 13.79 -0.42 17.81
N PHE A 542 13.59 -1.50 17.08
CA PHE A 542 14.65 -2.27 16.41
C PHE A 542 14.19 -2.81 15.04
N CYS A 543 15.03 -2.68 14.01
CA CYS A 543 14.75 -3.16 12.65
C CYS A 543 15.55 -4.43 12.31
N LEU A 544 14.87 -5.46 11.84
CA LEU A 544 15.44 -6.70 11.32
C LEU A 544 15.19 -6.75 9.81
N THR A 545 16.25 -6.95 9.03
CA THR A 545 16.13 -7.18 7.58
C THR A 545 16.83 -8.46 7.15
N VAL A 546 16.44 -8.95 5.99
CA VAL A 546 17.03 -10.12 5.31
C VAL A 546 17.76 -9.70 4.02
N ASP A 547 17.59 -8.45 3.57
CA ASP A 547 18.32 -7.91 2.41
C ASP A 547 19.77 -7.59 2.78
N LYS A 548 20.72 -8.20 2.06
CA LYS A 548 22.16 -7.97 2.21
C LYS A 548 22.56 -6.51 1.90
N SER A 549 21.78 -5.83 1.06
CA SER A 549 21.91 -4.41 0.71
C SER A 549 21.30 -3.47 1.77
N GLY A 550 20.73 -4.02 2.85
CA GLY A 550 19.99 -3.32 3.91
C GLY A 550 20.71 -2.12 4.54
N HIS A 551 22.04 -2.13 4.54
CA HIS A 551 22.88 -1.15 5.21
C HIS A 551 22.62 0.30 4.77
N ASP A 552 22.43 0.55 3.48
CA ASP A 552 22.46 1.92 2.94
C ASP A 552 21.21 2.75 3.30
N TYR A 553 20.07 2.09 3.48
CA TYR A 553 18.82 2.76 3.87
C TYR A 553 18.53 2.67 5.37
N LEU A 554 18.85 1.54 6.02
CA LEU A 554 18.60 1.41 7.46
C LEU A 554 19.40 2.44 8.27
N ARG A 555 20.63 2.77 7.86
CA ARG A 555 21.43 3.88 8.43
C ARG A 555 20.81 5.26 8.30
N ARG A 556 19.94 5.46 7.29
CA ARG A 556 19.20 6.71 7.07
C ARG A 556 17.90 6.74 7.89
N MET A 557 17.36 5.58 8.23
CA MET A 557 16.12 5.42 9.00
C MET A 557 16.35 5.40 10.51
N CYS A 558 17.43 4.77 10.95
CA CYS A 558 17.71 4.53 12.37
C CYS A 558 19.22 4.44 12.66
N PRO A 559 19.65 4.63 13.92
CA PRO A 559 21.07 4.52 14.29
C PRO A 559 21.65 3.13 14.04
N ASP A 560 22.97 3.05 13.83
CA ASP A 560 23.73 1.82 13.57
C ASP A 560 23.52 0.69 14.59
N ASN A 561 23.12 1.01 15.82
CA ASN A 561 22.84 0.04 16.87
C ASN A 561 21.36 -0.36 16.98
N ARG A 562 20.49 0.11 16.08
CA ARG A 562 19.03 -0.14 16.06
C ARG A 562 18.56 -0.96 14.86
N TYR A 563 19.46 -1.47 14.04
CA TYR A 563 19.13 -2.42 12.99
C TYR A 563 20.11 -3.59 12.92
N MET A 564 19.71 -4.65 12.22
CA MET A 564 20.54 -5.83 11.98
C MET A 564 20.08 -6.57 10.73
N ILE A 565 21.03 -7.17 10.04
CA ILE A 565 20.79 -8.02 8.86
C ILE A 565 20.92 -9.48 9.28
N ILE A 566 19.95 -10.31 8.90
CA ILE A 566 19.88 -11.74 9.19
C ILE A 566 19.88 -12.47 7.85
N GLU A 567 20.95 -13.24 7.57
CA GLU A 567 21.04 -14.06 6.36
C GLU A 567 20.33 -15.41 6.50
N ASP A 568 20.25 -15.97 7.73
CA ASP A 568 19.54 -17.21 8.03
C ASP A 568 18.99 -17.27 9.47
N VAL A 569 17.95 -18.09 9.65
CA VAL A 569 17.22 -18.33 10.91
C VAL A 569 18.11 -18.93 12.00
N GLU A 570 19.16 -19.69 11.69
CA GLU A 570 20.06 -20.24 12.72
C GLU A 570 20.83 -19.16 13.49
N GLY A 571 21.17 -18.04 12.84
CA GLY A 571 21.87 -16.91 13.47
C GLY A 571 20.99 -16.09 14.43
N LEU A 572 19.66 -16.19 14.30
CA LEU A 572 18.68 -15.38 15.03
C LEU A 572 18.89 -15.35 16.57
N PRO A 573 19.18 -16.45 17.30
CA PRO A 573 19.29 -16.41 18.76
C PRO A 573 20.48 -15.55 19.25
N GLU A 574 21.58 -15.52 18.50
CA GLU A 574 22.74 -14.67 18.82
C GLU A 574 22.46 -13.22 18.46
N ALA A 575 21.86 -13.01 17.28
CA ALA A 575 21.36 -11.74 16.79
C ALA A 575 20.49 -11.05 17.87
N LEU A 576 19.50 -11.76 18.41
CA LEU A 576 18.59 -11.27 19.46
C LEU A 576 19.27 -10.97 20.79
N SER A 577 20.33 -11.69 21.15
CA SER A 577 21.12 -11.35 22.34
C SER A 577 21.78 -9.96 22.20
N THR A 578 22.14 -9.56 20.97
CA THR A 578 22.69 -8.23 20.66
C THR A 578 21.61 -7.16 20.61
N VAL A 579 20.45 -7.44 20.00
CA VAL A 579 19.25 -6.57 20.05
C VAL A 579 18.96 -6.19 21.50
N TYR A 580 18.63 -7.17 22.33
CA TYR A 580 18.14 -6.92 23.67
C TYR A 580 19.21 -6.34 24.61
N ARG A 581 20.50 -6.73 24.47
CA ARG A 581 21.59 -6.03 25.19
C ARG A 581 21.57 -4.54 24.89
N THR A 582 21.39 -4.16 23.64
CA THR A 582 21.36 -2.75 23.19
C THR A 582 20.10 -1.99 23.65
N LEU A 583 19.02 -2.70 23.97
CA LEU A 583 17.80 -2.13 24.57
C LEU A 583 17.83 -2.04 26.11
N THR A 584 18.86 -2.62 26.76
CA THR A 584 18.99 -2.69 28.23
C THR A 584 20.28 -2.07 28.79
N ALA A 585 21.13 -1.53 27.92
CA ALA A 585 22.40 -0.87 28.24
C ALA A 585 22.25 0.65 28.23
#